data_AF-A0AAV1UAY8-F1
#
_entry.id   AF-A0AAV1UAY8-F1
#
_cell.length_a   1.000
_cell.length_b   1.000
_cell.length_c   1.000
_cell.angle_alpha   90.00
_cell.angle_beta   90.00
_cell.angle_gamma   90.00
#
_symmetry.space_group_name_H-M   'P 1'
#
loop_
_entity.id
_entity.type
_entity.pdbx_description
1 polymer ?
#
loop_
_entity_poly.entity_id
_entity_poly.type
_entity_poly.pdbx_seq_one_letter_code
_entity_poly.pdbx_strand_id
1 'polypeptide(L)'
;MKRVARHVQSWSSSREEVRLRFRCTECGKCCTGRGGRVRVNDRELQDLADATNLSRAAFERSYTRAIVDEDAAGAKKTRLVLKQTPDDRQCIFLNGSKCSVYKARPTQCRTFPWWPQHLVSDYDWRLAAKDCEGIRVVDAQGDGQEDDSGHSFDDVMPEVIIHEIHRSGENFTYEELQKMLRDLREVEPEVVAQYKAEFFDKFSRRVVFSDDEVTVLDSMVDGPSRSFVFNDRLQLTQSEVSLFRMPDIHDDTEPDFDRTTLALEVHRALCTPLAWLPERDRKSKPMRLCILGAGACTLPLFLLEHFSPHELERLDAVEPSHRVNAIAKRFFGVTSALKRDQRLVIHEKTGENYLAEQKEGAAFDLLVLDVETGESCAGVRAPPSAMLEANFLSAAKRVLVPSGILAVNVITESDAALAQVEAKLGRVFSRGLRLSLPANTTFFLFNEECDNSDTLLDVDQYSRMVRACSFQTQHAQTPALLGRCQLTAWVSNSLRCKSNAQVFSKRYTLLCAC
;
A
#
# COMPACT_ATOMS: atom_id res chain seq x y z
N MET A 1 -27.36 6.58 -18.00
CA MET A 1 -26.31 6.10 -18.93
C MET A 1 -25.48 5.05 -18.21
N LYS A 2 -25.55 3.78 -18.64
CA LYS A 2 -24.81 2.69 -18.01
C LYS A 2 -23.31 2.90 -18.31
N ARG A 3 -22.51 3.17 -17.27
CA ARG A 3 -21.06 3.03 -17.33
C ARG A 3 -20.79 1.53 -17.46
N VAL A 4 -20.56 1.05 -18.68
CA VAL A 4 -19.97 -0.28 -18.89
C VAL A 4 -18.54 -0.15 -18.38
N ALA A 5 -18.26 -0.69 -17.20
CA ALA A 5 -16.91 -0.75 -16.70
C ALA A 5 -16.15 -1.83 -17.49
N ARG A 6 -15.05 -1.41 -18.10
CA ARG A 6 -14.42 -2.05 -19.26
C ARG A 6 -13.37 -3.04 -18.78
N HIS A 7 -13.31 -4.22 -19.40
CA HIS A 7 -12.45 -5.31 -18.96
C HIS A 7 -10.97 -4.99 -19.18
N VAL A 8 -10.15 -5.24 -18.16
CA VAL A 8 -8.69 -5.16 -18.23
C VAL A 8 -8.18 -6.35 -19.06
N GLN A 9 -7.35 -6.10 -20.06
CA GLN A 9 -6.76 -7.17 -20.86
C GLN A 9 -5.33 -7.49 -20.43
N SER A 10 -5.00 -8.78 -20.38
CA SER A 10 -3.60 -9.16 -20.24
C SER A 10 -2.90 -8.95 -21.58
N TRP A 11 -1.74 -8.30 -21.55
CA TRP A 11 -0.91 -8.19 -22.74
C TRP A 11 -0.07 -9.43 -22.98
N SER A 12 0.15 -10.29 -21.97
CA SER A 12 1.10 -11.41 -22.07
C SER A 12 0.86 -12.33 -23.27
N SER A 13 -0.39 -12.45 -23.70
CA SER A 13 -0.83 -13.36 -24.78
C SER A 13 -1.00 -12.70 -26.15
N SER A 14 -0.92 -11.36 -26.24
CA SER A 14 -1.21 -10.59 -27.47
C SER A 14 -0.32 -9.35 -27.64
N ARG A 15 0.90 -9.35 -27.09
CA ARG A 15 1.81 -8.18 -27.07
C ARG A 15 2.08 -7.58 -28.45
N GLU A 16 2.12 -8.38 -29.51
CA GLU A 16 2.38 -7.92 -30.88
C GLU A 16 1.23 -7.07 -31.46
N GLU A 17 0.01 -7.28 -30.96
CA GLU A 17 -1.21 -6.59 -31.38
C GLU A 17 -1.44 -5.29 -30.58
N VAL A 18 -0.77 -5.13 -29.45
CA VAL A 18 -0.90 -3.94 -28.59
C VAL A 18 -0.41 -2.69 -29.32
N ARG A 19 -1.21 -1.63 -29.24
CA ARG A 19 -0.87 -0.30 -29.76
C ARG A 19 -1.05 0.75 -28.67
N LEU A 20 0.07 1.24 -28.15
CA LEU A 20 0.14 2.22 -27.06
C LEU A 20 -0.01 3.63 -27.63
N ARG A 21 -1.04 4.37 -27.19
CA ARG A 21 -1.30 5.72 -27.71
C ARG A 21 -0.91 6.78 -26.69
N PHE A 22 0.06 7.61 -27.03
CA PHE A 22 0.49 8.71 -26.18
C PHE A 22 0.84 9.96 -26.99
N ARG A 23 0.36 11.12 -26.53
CA ARG A 23 0.79 12.43 -27.03
C ARG A 23 0.90 13.40 -25.86
N CYS A 24 2.11 13.91 -25.60
CA CYS A 24 2.31 14.91 -24.55
C CYS A 24 1.51 16.19 -24.86
N THR A 25 0.66 16.62 -23.93
CA THR A 25 -0.14 17.87 -24.03
C THR A 25 0.50 19.04 -23.29
N GLU A 26 1.71 18.87 -22.76
CA GLU A 26 2.38 19.82 -21.85
C GLU A 26 1.52 20.22 -20.64
N CYS A 27 0.66 19.30 -20.15
CA CYS A 27 -0.24 19.58 -19.03
C CYS A 27 0.44 19.72 -17.66
N GLY A 28 1.70 19.27 -17.53
CA GLY A 28 2.47 19.33 -16.27
C GLY A 28 2.06 18.30 -15.21
N LYS A 29 1.05 17.45 -15.46
CA LYS A 29 0.56 16.47 -14.47
C LYS A 29 1.62 15.47 -14.02
N CYS A 30 2.54 15.06 -14.90
CA CYS A 30 3.69 14.21 -14.55
C CYS A 30 4.70 14.88 -13.59
N CYS A 31 4.61 16.19 -13.38
CA CYS A 31 5.41 16.94 -12.40
C CYS A 31 4.70 17.08 -11.04
N THR A 32 3.48 16.56 -10.90
CA THR A 32 2.67 16.62 -9.67
C THR A 32 2.69 15.27 -8.94
N GLY A 33 2.32 15.27 -7.66
CA GLY A 33 2.25 14.07 -6.82
C GLY A 33 3.15 14.16 -5.59
N ARG A 34 2.72 13.51 -4.49
CA ARG A 34 3.50 13.47 -3.25
C ARG A 34 4.66 12.49 -3.33
N GLY A 35 5.80 12.87 -2.73
CA GLY A 35 6.98 12.03 -2.67
C GLY A 35 7.65 11.73 -4.01
N GLY A 36 7.46 12.57 -5.03
CA GLY A 36 8.11 12.45 -6.34
C GLY A 36 9.65 12.43 -6.23
N ARG A 37 10.27 11.45 -6.90
CA ARG A 37 11.73 11.22 -6.89
C ARG A 37 12.27 11.24 -8.31
N VAL A 38 12.58 12.43 -8.82
CA VAL A 38 13.29 12.59 -10.11
C VAL A 38 14.78 12.48 -9.85
N ARG A 39 15.37 11.33 -10.18
CA ARG A 39 16.81 11.10 -10.07
C ARG A 39 17.55 11.90 -11.12
N VAL A 40 18.72 12.40 -10.75
CA VAL A 40 19.60 13.15 -11.64
C VAL A 40 21.04 12.69 -11.45
N ASN A 41 21.75 12.50 -12.55
CA ASN A 41 23.18 12.18 -12.55
C ASN A 41 24.04 13.44 -12.70
N ASP A 42 25.37 13.26 -12.67
CA ASP A 42 26.30 14.38 -12.72
C ASP A 42 26.29 15.13 -14.05
N ARG A 43 25.90 14.51 -15.17
CA ARG A 43 25.78 15.27 -16.42
C ARG A 43 24.50 16.09 -16.46
N GLU A 44 23.38 15.49 -16.10
CA GLU A 44 22.08 16.17 -16.08
C GLU A 44 22.04 17.34 -15.10
N LEU A 45 22.72 17.20 -13.96
CA LEU A 45 22.84 18.29 -12.99
C LEU A 45 23.66 19.47 -13.55
N GLN A 46 24.60 19.25 -14.47
CA GLN A 46 25.31 20.32 -15.17
C GLN A 46 24.37 21.02 -16.16
N ASP A 47 23.66 20.24 -16.99
CA ASP A 47 22.69 20.76 -17.96
C ASP A 47 21.59 21.61 -17.28
N LEU A 48 21.10 21.16 -16.12
CA LEU A 48 20.11 21.88 -15.32
C LEU A 48 20.69 23.15 -14.67
N ALA A 49 21.95 23.12 -14.24
CA ALA A 49 22.62 24.32 -13.72
C ALA A 49 22.76 25.38 -14.81
N ASP A 50 23.19 24.97 -16.00
CA ASP A 50 23.31 25.86 -17.17
C ASP A 50 21.94 26.42 -17.59
N ALA A 51 20.90 25.58 -17.62
CA ALA A 51 19.54 26.01 -17.93
C ALA A 51 18.94 27.00 -16.92
N THR A 52 19.46 27.02 -15.69
CA THR A 52 19.03 27.95 -14.62
C THR A 52 19.99 29.12 -14.42
N ASN A 53 21.05 29.23 -15.22
CA ASN A 53 22.12 30.22 -15.09
C ASN A 53 22.76 30.22 -13.68
N LEU A 54 22.94 29.04 -13.09
CA LEU A 54 23.58 28.86 -11.79
C LEU A 54 24.89 28.09 -11.95
N SER A 55 25.82 28.29 -11.02
CA SER A 55 26.93 27.35 -10.88
C SER A 55 26.40 26.00 -10.42
N ARG A 56 27.09 24.93 -10.80
CA ARG A 56 26.75 23.56 -10.42
C ARG A 56 26.51 23.39 -8.91
N ALA A 57 27.42 23.89 -8.10
CA ALA A 57 27.31 23.82 -6.64
C ALA A 57 26.12 24.62 -6.07
N ALA A 58 25.77 25.75 -6.70
CA ALA A 58 24.61 26.54 -6.31
C ALA A 58 23.29 25.84 -6.70
N PHE A 59 23.26 25.18 -7.87
CA PHE A 59 22.13 24.40 -8.33
C PHE A 59 21.82 23.24 -7.39
N GLU A 60 22.81 22.39 -7.08
CA GLU A 60 22.62 21.24 -6.19
C GLU A 60 22.05 21.67 -4.84
N ARG A 61 22.67 22.68 -4.21
CA ARG A 61 22.22 23.19 -2.91
C ARG A 61 20.77 23.68 -2.94
N SER A 62 20.39 24.36 -4.00
CA SER A 62 19.08 25.01 -4.13
C SER A 62 17.99 24.01 -4.51
N TYR A 63 18.27 23.11 -5.45
CA TYR A 63 17.26 22.33 -6.16
C TYR A 63 17.36 20.82 -5.99
N THR A 64 18.37 20.28 -5.31
CA THR A 64 18.47 18.83 -5.09
C THR A 64 18.52 18.42 -3.63
N ARG A 65 18.19 17.16 -3.38
CA ARG A 65 18.33 16.50 -2.08
C ARG A 65 18.88 15.10 -2.27
N ALA A 66 19.61 14.60 -1.27
CA ALA A 66 20.09 13.22 -1.27
C ALA A 66 18.98 12.27 -0.80
N ILE A 67 18.92 11.10 -1.43
CA ILE A 67 18.17 9.94 -0.96
C ILE A 67 19.12 8.75 -0.88
N VAL A 68 18.83 7.82 0.02
CA VAL A 68 19.50 6.52 0.08
C VAL A 68 18.55 5.52 -0.57
N ASP A 69 18.94 5.01 -1.73
CA ASP A 69 18.29 3.86 -2.34
C ASP A 69 18.98 2.59 -1.83
N GLU A 70 18.20 1.54 -1.59
CA GLU A 70 18.70 0.20 -1.26
C GLU A 70 18.34 -0.71 -2.43
N ASP A 71 19.32 -1.44 -2.97
CA ASP A 71 19.05 -2.41 -4.03
C ASP A 71 18.49 -3.73 -3.44
N ALA A 72 18.09 -4.65 -4.32
CA ALA A 72 17.53 -5.94 -3.92
C ALA A 72 18.53 -6.82 -3.12
N ALA A 73 19.83 -6.52 -3.17
CA ALA A 73 20.88 -7.19 -2.40
C ALA A 73 21.19 -6.50 -1.06
N GLY A 74 20.45 -5.44 -0.72
CA GLY A 74 20.65 -4.67 0.51
C GLY A 74 21.78 -3.63 0.44
N ALA A 75 22.37 -3.40 -0.73
CA ALA A 75 23.42 -2.40 -0.88
C ALA A 75 22.82 -0.99 -0.95
N LYS A 76 23.35 -0.09 -0.12
CA LYS A 76 22.87 1.29 -0.01
C LYS A 76 23.66 2.21 -0.95
N LYS A 77 22.95 2.88 -1.85
CA LYS A 77 23.52 3.87 -2.79
C LYS A 77 22.87 5.23 -2.54
N THR A 78 23.69 6.22 -2.21
CA THR A 78 23.24 7.62 -2.13
C THR A 78 23.07 8.17 -3.53
N ARG A 79 21.91 8.78 -3.82
CA ARG A 79 21.60 9.42 -5.10
C ARG A 79 21.01 10.80 -4.89
N LEU A 80 21.22 11.69 -5.86
CA LEU A 80 20.59 13.00 -5.87
C LEU A 80 19.25 12.93 -6.61
N VAL A 81 18.25 13.59 -6.03
CA VAL A 81 16.95 13.82 -6.67
C VAL A 81 16.60 15.30 -6.66
N LEU A 82 15.79 15.73 -7.61
CA LEU A 82 15.22 17.07 -7.59
C LEU A 82 14.30 17.24 -6.38
N LYS A 83 14.33 18.43 -5.78
CA LYS A 83 13.41 18.80 -4.69
C LYS A 83 11.98 18.95 -5.22
N GLN A 84 11.04 18.71 -4.31
CA GLN A 84 9.65 19.11 -4.48
C GLN A 84 9.41 20.48 -3.84
N THR A 85 8.23 21.05 -4.03
CA THR A 85 7.75 22.19 -3.26
C THR A 85 7.73 21.89 -1.76
N PRO A 86 7.75 22.90 -0.87
CA PRO A 86 7.77 22.69 0.59
C PRO A 86 6.62 21.83 1.13
N ASP A 87 5.46 21.82 0.46
CA ASP A 87 4.30 20.99 0.80
C ASP A 87 4.36 19.56 0.22
N ASP A 88 5.46 19.25 -0.48
CA ASP A 88 5.77 17.99 -1.14
C ASP A 88 4.74 17.60 -2.22
N ARG A 89 4.07 18.55 -2.88
CA ARG A 89 2.98 18.23 -3.84
C ARG A 89 3.38 18.23 -5.30
N GLN A 90 4.49 18.88 -5.67
CA GLN A 90 4.93 18.97 -7.07
C GLN A 90 6.44 19.21 -7.17
N CYS A 91 7.01 18.97 -8.36
CA CYS A 91 8.39 19.30 -8.68
C CYS A 91 8.64 20.81 -8.53
N ILE A 92 9.80 21.20 -7.99
CA ILE A 92 10.18 22.60 -7.80
C ILE A 92 10.26 23.42 -9.11
N PHE A 93 10.39 22.75 -10.26
CA PHE A 93 10.42 23.40 -11.58
C PHE A 93 9.05 23.48 -12.27
N LEU A 94 7.96 23.03 -11.63
CA LEU A 94 6.63 23.20 -12.19
C LEU A 94 6.15 24.65 -11.95
N ASN A 95 5.95 25.39 -13.03
CA ASN A 95 5.42 26.76 -13.02
C ASN A 95 4.08 26.79 -13.76
N GLY A 96 2.98 26.88 -13.01
CA GLY A 96 1.64 26.65 -13.57
C GLY A 96 1.53 25.23 -14.11
N SER A 97 1.21 25.07 -15.39
CA SER A 97 1.19 23.78 -16.09
C SER A 97 2.49 23.43 -16.82
N LYS A 98 3.52 24.30 -16.77
CA LYS A 98 4.73 24.15 -17.60
C LYS A 98 5.98 23.91 -16.76
N CYS A 99 6.83 23.00 -17.22
CA CYS A 99 8.17 22.82 -16.64
C CYS A 99 9.06 24.00 -17.03
N SER A 100 9.61 24.73 -16.06
CA SER A 100 10.50 25.87 -16.33
C SER A 100 11.84 25.49 -16.97
N VAL A 101 12.23 24.21 -16.84
CA VAL A 101 13.45 23.63 -17.44
C VAL A 101 13.11 22.59 -18.52
N TYR A 102 12.01 22.76 -19.26
CA TYR A 102 11.49 21.75 -20.20
C TYR A 102 12.52 21.20 -21.20
N LYS A 103 13.45 22.04 -21.69
CA LYS A 103 14.52 21.63 -22.61
C LYS A 103 15.66 20.87 -21.92
N ALA A 104 15.91 21.13 -20.64
CA ALA A 104 16.93 20.46 -19.84
C ALA A 104 16.34 19.36 -18.94
N ARG A 105 15.18 18.82 -19.30
CA ARG A 105 14.54 17.74 -18.54
C ARG A 105 15.52 16.55 -18.41
N PRO A 106 15.68 16.00 -17.19
CA PRO A 106 16.40 14.74 -17.00
C PRO A 106 15.81 13.60 -17.82
N THR A 107 16.61 12.57 -18.07
CA THR A 107 16.26 11.34 -18.77
C THR A 107 14.99 10.70 -18.22
N GLN A 108 14.85 10.63 -16.89
CA GLN A 108 13.62 10.12 -16.25
C GLN A 108 12.37 10.90 -16.70
N CYS A 109 12.46 12.24 -16.79
CA CYS A 109 11.34 13.08 -17.22
C CYS A 109 11.07 13.02 -18.73
N ARG A 110 12.10 12.74 -19.55
CA ARG A 110 12.01 12.64 -21.01
C ARG A 110 11.40 11.32 -21.47
N THR A 111 11.73 10.25 -20.76
CA THR A 111 11.26 8.88 -21.04
C THR A 111 9.81 8.63 -20.58
N PHE A 112 9.16 9.56 -19.89
CA PHE A 112 7.75 9.43 -19.51
C PHE A 112 6.84 9.50 -20.75
N PRO A 113 5.84 8.61 -20.92
CA PRO A 113 5.36 7.58 -20.01
C PRO A 113 5.90 6.17 -20.30
N TRP A 114 6.98 6.02 -21.07
CA TRP A 114 7.57 4.75 -21.47
C TRP A 114 8.42 4.09 -20.39
N TRP A 115 8.02 4.23 -19.13
CA TRP A 115 8.70 3.59 -18.02
C TRP A 115 8.29 2.12 -17.93
N PRO A 116 9.20 1.19 -17.56
CA PRO A 116 8.91 -0.23 -17.37
C PRO A 116 7.57 -0.51 -16.68
N GLN A 117 7.32 0.16 -15.56
CA GLN A 117 6.14 -0.04 -14.73
C GLN A 117 4.81 0.29 -15.42
N HIS A 118 4.79 1.17 -16.43
CA HIS A 118 3.56 1.49 -17.17
C HIS A 118 3.28 0.48 -18.28
N LEU A 119 4.28 -0.31 -18.66
CA LEU A 119 4.26 -1.19 -19.82
C LEU A 119 4.08 -2.67 -19.46
N VAL A 120 3.82 -2.95 -18.19
CA VAL A 120 3.62 -4.31 -17.65
C VAL A 120 2.32 -4.94 -18.16
N SER A 121 1.21 -4.19 -18.17
CA SER A 121 -0.10 -4.65 -18.63
C SER A 121 -1.07 -3.49 -18.95
N ASP A 122 -2.23 -3.81 -19.55
CA ASP A 122 -3.31 -2.83 -19.78
C ASP A 122 -3.75 -2.13 -18.47
N TYR A 123 -3.71 -2.87 -17.36
CA TYR A 123 -3.96 -2.30 -16.03
C TYR A 123 -2.99 -1.16 -15.72
N ASP A 124 -1.69 -1.37 -15.95
CA ASP A 124 -0.65 -0.41 -15.58
C ASP A 124 -0.67 0.81 -16.51
N TRP A 125 -1.00 0.60 -17.79
CA TRP A 125 -1.21 1.68 -18.75
C TRP A 125 -2.43 2.53 -18.41
N ARG A 126 -3.56 1.89 -18.04
CA ARG A 126 -4.75 2.58 -17.53
C ARG A 126 -4.48 3.33 -16.23
N LEU A 127 -3.65 2.78 -15.35
CA LEU A 127 -3.24 3.43 -14.12
C LEU A 127 -2.45 4.71 -14.43
N ALA A 128 -1.44 4.62 -15.30
CA ALA A 128 -0.67 5.79 -15.75
C ALA A 128 -1.55 6.85 -16.43
N ALA A 129 -2.60 6.43 -17.16
CA ALA A 129 -3.55 7.34 -17.81
C ALA A 129 -4.36 8.21 -16.84
N LYS A 130 -4.52 7.78 -15.57
CA LYS A 130 -5.15 8.63 -14.54
C LYS A 130 -4.31 9.88 -14.25
N ASP A 131 -2.99 9.76 -14.37
CA ASP A 131 -2.04 10.83 -14.07
C ASP A 131 -1.57 11.60 -15.32
N CYS A 132 -1.97 11.16 -16.53
CA CYS A 132 -1.64 11.84 -17.77
C CYS A 132 -2.74 11.71 -18.83
N GLU A 133 -3.37 12.84 -19.16
CA GLU A 133 -4.39 12.92 -20.21
C GLU A 133 -3.85 12.67 -21.63
N GLY A 134 -2.52 12.72 -21.79
CA GLY A 134 -1.86 12.41 -23.05
C GLY A 134 -1.86 10.91 -23.34
N ILE A 135 -2.04 10.06 -22.34
CA ILE A 135 -2.16 8.61 -22.49
C ILE A 135 -3.60 8.29 -22.89
N ARG A 136 -3.77 7.71 -24.07
CA ARG A 136 -5.07 7.29 -24.59
C ARG A 136 -5.19 5.78 -24.45
N VAL A 137 -6.27 5.36 -23.80
CA VAL A 137 -6.62 3.94 -23.67
C VAL A 137 -7.65 3.64 -24.76
N VAL A 138 -7.36 2.65 -25.60
CA VAL A 138 -8.25 2.24 -26.69
C VAL A 138 -9.34 1.34 -26.14
N ASP A 139 -10.59 1.66 -26.45
CA ASP A 139 -11.72 0.79 -26.13
C ASP A 139 -11.86 -0.30 -27.21
N ALA A 140 -12.18 -1.52 -26.81
CA ALA A 140 -12.31 -2.68 -27.72
C ALA A 140 -13.47 -2.59 -28.75
N GLN A 141 -14.11 -1.42 -28.88
CA GLN A 141 -15.01 -1.11 -29.99
C GLN A 141 -14.57 0.22 -30.58
N GLY A 142 -13.98 0.13 -31.78
CA GLY A 142 -13.39 1.26 -32.47
C GLY A 142 -14.42 2.36 -32.76
N ASP A 143 -14.08 3.57 -32.35
CA ASP A 143 -14.49 4.74 -33.09
C ASP A 143 -13.45 4.94 -34.19
N GLY A 144 -13.90 4.71 -35.43
CA GLY A 144 -13.13 4.95 -36.66
C GLY A 144 -12.91 6.43 -36.91
N GLN A 145 -12.09 7.07 -36.08
CA GLN A 145 -11.42 8.31 -36.44
C GLN A 145 -9.95 8.04 -36.72
N GLU A 146 -9.61 8.25 -37.99
CA GLU A 146 -8.33 8.05 -38.63
C GLU A 146 -7.24 8.99 -38.07
N ASP A 147 -6.02 8.44 -38.00
CA ASP A 147 -4.72 9.09 -37.81
C ASP A 147 -4.18 9.31 -36.37
N ASP A 148 -4.11 8.22 -35.59
CA ASP A 148 -3.15 8.12 -34.46
C ASP A 148 -2.56 6.71 -34.48
N SER A 149 -1.53 6.49 -35.30
CA SER A 149 -0.77 5.24 -35.32
C SER A 149 -0.14 5.04 -33.94
N GLY A 150 -0.79 4.22 -33.09
CA GLY A 150 -0.25 3.89 -31.77
C GLY A 150 1.12 3.21 -31.89
N HIS A 151 1.94 3.37 -30.88
CA HIS A 151 3.27 2.77 -30.81
C HIS A 151 3.16 1.27 -30.52
N SER A 152 3.88 0.46 -31.28
CA SER A 152 4.16 -0.92 -30.92
C SER A 152 5.15 -0.99 -29.76
N PHE A 153 5.32 -2.16 -29.14
CA PHE A 153 6.38 -2.33 -28.15
C PHE A 153 7.78 -2.06 -28.75
N ASP A 154 8.02 -2.43 -30.01
CA ASP A 154 9.30 -2.18 -30.69
C ASP A 154 9.60 -0.68 -30.83
N ASP A 155 8.56 0.14 -31.03
CA ASP A 155 8.71 1.60 -31.12
C ASP A 155 9.12 2.23 -29.79
N VAL A 156 8.70 1.64 -28.65
CA VAL A 156 8.90 2.22 -27.31
C VAL A 156 10.07 1.61 -26.55
N MET A 157 10.52 0.39 -26.89
CA MET A 157 11.65 -0.28 -26.22
C MET A 157 12.91 0.58 -26.10
N PRO A 158 13.29 1.41 -27.10
CA PRO A 158 14.43 2.30 -26.94
C PRO A 158 14.32 3.24 -25.73
N GLU A 159 13.14 3.81 -25.49
CA GLU A 159 12.90 4.70 -24.34
C GLU A 159 12.93 3.93 -23.01
N VAL A 160 12.45 2.68 -23.01
CA VAL A 160 12.50 1.78 -21.84
C VAL A 160 13.95 1.46 -21.46
N ILE A 161 14.77 1.09 -22.44
CA ILE A 161 16.20 0.78 -22.24
C ILE A 161 16.93 2.00 -21.68
N ILE A 162 16.71 3.18 -22.28
CA ILE A 162 17.29 4.44 -21.82
C ILE A 162 16.89 4.74 -20.38
N HIS A 163 15.61 4.54 -20.04
CA HIS A 163 15.12 4.72 -18.67
C HIS A 163 15.84 3.80 -17.68
N GLU A 164 16.00 2.52 -18.03
CA GLU A 164 16.63 1.54 -17.14
C GLU A 164 18.14 1.78 -16.95
N ILE A 165 18.87 2.16 -18.00
CA ILE A 165 20.28 2.56 -17.88
C ILE A 165 20.41 3.80 -17.00
N HIS A 166 19.53 4.78 -17.14
CA HIS A 166 19.52 5.93 -16.23
C HIS A 166 19.22 5.51 -14.78
N ARG A 167 18.26 4.60 -14.60
CA ARG A 167 17.87 4.07 -13.28
C ARG A 167 18.94 3.22 -12.62
N SER A 168 19.86 2.58 -13.35
CA SER A 168 21.02 1.90 -12.72
C SER A 168 22.02 2.91 -12.11
N GLY A 169 21.95 4.17 -12.57
CA GLY A 169 22.77 5.29 -12.10
C GLY A 169 24.03 5.49 -12.94
N GLU A 170 24.01 5.06 -14.20
CA GLU A 170 25.03 5.42 -15.18
C GLU A 170 25.03 6.94 -15.46
N ASN A 171 26.21 7.48 -15.78
CA ASN A 171 26.43 8.92 -15.89
C ASN A 171 26.42 9.41 -17.35
N PHE A 172 25.29 9.23 -18.01
CA PHE A 172 25.05 9.67 -19.39
C PHE A 172 23.85 10.62 -19.48
N THR A 173 23.88 11.52 -20.45
CA THR A 173 22.71 12.32 -20.83
C THR A 173 21.73 11.50 -21.68
N TYR A 174 20.48 11.97 -21.81
CA TYR A 174 19.48 11.34 -22.67
C TYR A 174 19.97 11.26 -24.13
N GLU A 175 20.55 12.34 -24.64
CA GLU A 175 21.06 12.44 -26.01
C GLU A 175 22.23 11.47 -26.27
N GLU A 176 23.10 11.26 -25.28
CA GLU A 176 24.19 10.28 -25.36
C GLU A 176 23.64 8.85 -25.38
N LEU A 177 22.70 8.52 -24.48
CA LEU A 177 22.08 7.19 -24.45
C LEU A 177 21.33 6.88 -25.76
N GLN A 178 20.61 7.87 -26.30
CA GLN A 178 19.99 7.80 -27.62
C GLN A 178 21.01 7.49 -28.72
N LYS A 179 22.18 8.14 -28.70
CA LYS A 179 23.25 7.88 -29.66
C LYS A 179 23.83 6.48 -29.48
N MET A 180 24.21 6.12 -28.26
CA MET A 180 24.79 4.80 -27.95
C MET A 180 23.86 3.67 -28.37
N LEU A 181 22.55 3.81 -28.13
CA LEU A 181 21.58 2.79 -28.53
C LEU A 181 21.40 2.71 -30.05
N ARG A 182 21.48 3.83 -30.78
CA ARG A 182 21.50 3.81 -32.25
C ARG A 182 22.73 3.08 -32.77
N ASP A 183 23.92 3.46 -32.27
CA ASP A 183 25.18 2.85 -32.67
C ASP A 183 25.18 1.34 -32.34
N LEU A 184 24.65 0.94 -31.18
CA LEU A 184 24.54 -0.46 -30.75
C LEU A 184 23.60 -1.27 -31.67
N ARG A 185 22.49 -0.69 -32.13
CA ARG A 185 21.58 -1.35 -33.06
C ARG A 185 22.18 -1.58 -34.45
N GLU A 186 23.18 -0.81 -34.85
CA GLU A 186 23.90 -1.00 -36.11
C GLU A 186 24.85 -2.21 -36.03
N VAL A 187 25.48 -2.43 -34.87
CA VAL A 187 26.43 -3.53 -34.66
C VAL A 187 25.77 -4.81 -34.15
N GLU A 188 24.72 -4.69 -33.35
CA GLU A 188 23.95 -5.78 -32.75
C GLU A 188 22.44 -5.53 -32.93
N PRO A 189 21.89 -5.79 -34.14
CA PRO A 189 20.48 -5.49 -34.45
C PRO A 189 19.48 -6.20 -33.53
N GLU A 190 19.87 -7.32 -32.93
CA GLU A 190 19.02 -8.14 -32.05
C GLU A 190 18.97 -7.64 -30.60
N VAL A 191 19.83 -6.71 -30.18
CA VAL A 191 19.95 -6.31 -28.76
C VAL A 191 18.63 -5.81 -28.16
N VAL A 192 17.86 -5.05 -28.95
CA VAL A 192 16.55 -4.53 -28.52
C VAL A 192 15.53 -5.66 -28.44
N ALA A 193 15.59 -6.62 -29.36
CA ALA A 193 14.69 -7.78 -29.35
C ALA A 193 14.98 -8.72 -28.17
N GLN A 194 16.25 -8.94 -27.85
CA GLN A 194 16.68 -9.71 -26.68
C GLN A 194 16.24 -9.02 -25.38
N TYR A 195 16.52 -7.72 -25.24
CA TYR A 195 16.05 -6.95 -24.09
C TYR A 195 14.52 -6.97 -23.96
N LYS A 196 13.79 -6.84 -25.08
CA LYS A 196 12.33 -6.94 -25.12
C LYS A 196 11.84 -8.29 -24.58
N ALA A 197 12.49 -9.38 -24.97
CA ALA A 197 12.16 -10.72 -24.48
C ALA A 197 12.38 -10.85 -22.97
N GLU A 198 13.54 -10.39 -22.46
CA GLU A 198 13.83 -10.37 -21.01
C GLU A 198 12.86 -9.46 -20.24
N PHE A 199 12.56 -8.28 -20.78
CA PHE A 199 11.59 -7.36 -20.22
C PHE A 199 10.22 -8.03 -20.08
N PHE A 200 9.79 -8.76 -21.11
CA PHE A 200 8.50 -9.46 -21.09
C PHE A 200 8.42 -10.66 -20.16
N ASP A 201 9.55 -11.29 -19.86
CA ASP A 201 9.65 -12.36 -18.86
C ASP A 201 9.55 -11.76 -17.45
N LYS A 202 10.39 -10.75 -17.17
CA LYS A 202 10.52 -10.12 -15.85
C LYS A 202 9.33 -9.23 -15.47
N PHE A 203 8.82 -8.44 -16.41
CA PHE A 203 7.75 -7.48 -16.20
C PHE A 203 6.45 -7.98 -16.82
N SER A 204 6.03 -9.17 -16.39
CA SER A 204 4.77 -9.77 -16.80
C SER A 204 3.71 -9.63 -15.71
N ARG A 205 2.50 -9.27 -16.14
CA ARG A 205 1.28 -9.41 -15.35
C ARG A 205 0.20 -10.06 -16.19
N ARG A 206 -0.38 -11.14 -15.64
CA ARG A 206 -1.44 -11.91 -16.25
C ARG A 206 -2.77 -11.58 -15.58
N VAL A 207 -3.78 -11.30 -16.39
CA VAL A 207 -5.17 -11.19 -15.90
C VAL A 207 -5.70 -12.62 -15.75
N VAL A 208 -5.89 -13.06 -14.51
CA VAL A 208 -6.46 -14.38 -14.17
C VAL A 208 -7.98 -14.34 -14.31
N PHE A 209 -8.57 -13.22 -13.93
CA PHE A 209 -10.00 -13.00 -14.01
C PHE A 209 -10.25 -11.49 -14.09
N SER A 210 -11.24 -11.08 -14.89
CA SER A 210 -11.71 -9.70 -14.91
C SER A 210 -13.20 -9.72 -15.25
N ASP A 211 -13.97 -8.91 -14.53
CA ASP A 211 -15.34 -8.56 -14.87
C ASP A 211 -15.49 -7.02 -14.85
N ASP A 212 -16.72 -6.51 -14.86
CA ASP A 212 -16.98 -5.07 -14.84
C ASP A 212 -16.45 -4.37 -13.56
N GLU A 213 -16.50 -5.02 -12.40
CA GLU A 213 -16.19 -4.38 -11.11
C GLU A 213 -14.80 -4.72 -10.58
N VAL A 214 -14.25 -5.89 -10.92
CA VAL A 214 -13.01 -6.38 -10.32
C VAL A 214 -12.06 -7.06 -11.29
N THR A 215 -10.78 -7.09 -10.91
CA THR A 215 -9.74 -7.81 -11.65
C THR A 215 -8.83 -8.57 -10.68
N VAL A 216 -8.47 -9.81 -11.04
CA VAL A 216 -7.48 -10.67 -10.36
C VAL A 216 -6.28 -10.82 -11.28
N LEU A 217 -5.09 -10.60 -10.73
CA LEU A 217 -3.85 -10.45 -11.46
C LEU A 217 -2.78 -11.37 -10.87
N ASP A 218 -2.08 -12.12 -11.70
CA ASP A 218 -0.79 -12.72 -11.32
C ASP A 218 0.34 -11.83 -11.83
N SER A 219 1.37 -11.58 -11.02
CA SER A 219 2.47 -10.64 -11.32
C SER A 219 3.83 -11.30 -11.10
N MET A 220 4.83 -10.94 -11.92
CA MET A 220 6.24 -11.31 -11.72
C MET A 220 7.15 -10.13 -11.35
N VAL A 221 6.60 -8.92 -11.28
CA VAL A 221 7.36 -7.67 -11.12
C VAL A 221 8.22 -7.66 -9.85
N ASP A 222 7.66 -8.11 -8.73
CA ASP A 222 8.32 -8.18 -7.41
C ASP A 222 8.39 -9.62 -6.88
N GLY A 223 8.53 -10.57 -7.82
CA GLY A 223 8.35 -11.99 -7.59
C GLY A 223 6.92 -12.47 -7.90
N PRO A 224 6.69 -13.79 -7.94
CA PRO A 224 5.39 -14.35 -8.23
C PRO A 224 4.37 -13.97 -7.16
N SER A 225 3.33 -13.22 -7.52
CA SER A 225 2.24 -12.89 -6.61
C SER A 225 0.88 -12.94 -7.31
N ARG A 226 -0.18 -13.12 -6.53
CA ARG A 226 -1.57 -12.93 -6.96
C ARG A 226 -2.18 -11.78 -6.18
N SER A 227 -2.75 -10.82 -6.91
CA SER A 227 -3.44 -9.67 -6.35
C SER A 227 -4.86 -9.52 -6.89
N PHE A 228 -5.68 -8.78 -6.17
CA PHE A 228 -7.05 -8.45 -6.52
C PHE A 228 -7.30 -6.95 -6.30
N VAL A 229 -7.98 -6.34 -7.27
CA VAL A 229 -8.26 -4.90 -7.34
C VAL A 229 -9.71 -4.65 -7.75
N PHE A 230 -10.25 -3.51 -7.33
CA PHE A 230 -11.50 -2.98 -7.87
C PHE A 230 -11.23 -2.09 -9.08
N ASN A 231 -12.01 -2.24 -10.15
CA ASN A 231 -11.79 -1.59 -11.44
C ASN A 231 -12.00 -0.06 -11.39
N ASP A 232 -12.80 0.43 -10.45
CA ASP A 232 -13.00 1.88 -10.23
C ASP A 232 -11.80 2.53 -9.51
N ARG A 233 -10.99 1.73 -8.79
CA ARG A 233 -9.83 2.17 -8.02
C ARG A 233 -8.62 1.27 -8.22
N LEU A 234 -8.25 1.05 -9.48
CA LEU A 234 -7.08 0.26 -9.89
C LEU A 234 -5.83 0.55 -9.04
N GLN A 235 -5.55 1.79 -8.67
CA GLN A 235 -4.38 2.15 -7.85
C GLN A 235 -4.35 1.53 -6.44
N LEU A 236 -5.45 0.91 -5.97
CA LEU A 236 -5.57 0.32 -4.64
C LEU A 236 -5.67 -1.21 -4.75
N THR A 237 -4.54 -1.88 -4.47
CA THR A 237 -4.53 -3.32 -4.24
C THR A 237 -5.36 -3.66 -3.01
N GLN A 238 -6.44 -4.41 -3.21
CA GLN A 238 -7.32 -4.80 -2.11
C GLN A 238 -6.71 -5.97 -1.33
N SER A 239 -6.19 -6.97 -2.03
CA SER A 239 -5.53 -8.13 -1.44
C SER A 239 -4.37 -8.59 -2.31
N GLU A 240 -3.31 -9.07 -1.68
CA GLU A 240 -2.16 -9.67 -2.35
C GLU A 240 -1.59 -10.84 -1.55
N VAL A 241 -1.19 -11.89 -2.26
CA VAL A 241 -0.55 -13.09 -1.72
C VAL A 241 0.60 -13.51 -2.63
N SER A 242 1.73 -13.90 -2.03
CA SER A 242 2.87 -14.44 -2.77
C SER A 242 2.55 -15.84 -3.30
N LEU A 243 3.19 -16.22 -4.40
CA LEU A 243 3.12 -17.56 -4.98
C LEU A 243 4.54 -18.16 -4.96
N PHE A 244 4.67 -19.48 -4.78
CA PHE A 244 5.98 -20.13 -4.88
C PHE A 244 6.55 -20.09 -6.31
N ARG A 245 5.65 -20.06 -7.30
CA ARG A 245 5.96 -19.97 -8.72
C ARG A 245 4.76 -19.42 -9.49
N MET A 246 4.99 -18.94 -10.71
CA MET A 246 3.90 -18.57 -11.59
C MET A 246 3.10 -19.80 -12.03
N PRO A 247 1.75 -19.75 -11.98
CA PRO A 247 0.92 -20.83 -12.49
C PRO A 247 1.02 -20.91 -14.01
N ASP A 248 1.00 -22.10 -14.60
CA ASP A 248 0.96 -22.28 -16.05
C ASP A 248 -0.32 -21.65 -16.62
N ILE A 249 -0.27 -21.12 -17.84
CA ILE A 249 -1.40 -20.50 -18.54
C ILE A 249 -2.45 -21.56 -18.91
N HIS A 250 -2.03 -22.81 -19.09
CA HIS A 250 -2.91 -23.92 -19.49
C HIS A 250 -3.37 -24.79 -18.32
N ASP A 251 -2.97 -24.44 -17.10
CA ASP A 251 -3.29 -25.18 -15.89
C ASP A 251 -4.31 -24.43 -15.03
N ASP A 252 -5.51 -24.97 -14.97
CA ASP A 252 -6.61 -24.44 -14.14
C ASP A 252 -6.52 -24.91 -12.67
N THR A 253 -5.44 -25.60 -12.28
CA THR A 253 -5.24 -26.00 -10.88
C THR A 253 -5.04 -24.81 -9.96
N GLU A 254 -5.42 -25.00 -8.71
CA GLU A 254 -5.19 -24.01 -7.67
C GLU A 254 -3.68 -23.81 -7.48
N PRO A 255 -3.20 -22.56 -7.50
CA PRO A 255 -1.76 -22.31 -7.41
C PRO A 255 -1.23 -22.53 -6.00
N ASP A 256 0.07 -22.84 -5.91
CA ASP A 256 0.77 -22.97 -4.65
C ASP A 256 1.00 -21.57 -4.03
N PHE A 257 0.08 -21.16 -3.16
CA PHE A 257 0.18 -19.90 -2.41
C PHE A 257 1.29 -19.97 -1.35
N ASP A 258 2.22 -19.03 -1.39
CA ASP A 258 3.15 -18.81 -0.28
C ASP A 258 2.44 -18.00 0.81
N ARG A 259 2.04 -18.71 1.87
CA ARG A 259 1.43 -18.12 3.06
C ARG A 259 2.43 -17.83 4.17
N THR A 260 3.72 -18.06 3.97
CA THR A 260 4.75 -17.88 5.02
C THR A 260 5.02 -16.40 5.33
N THR A 261 4.62 -15.50 4.43
CA THR A 261 4.82 -14.05 4.55
C THR A 261 3.55 -13.27 4.18
N LEU A 262 3.55 -11.97 4.49
CA LEU A 262 2.49 -11.03 4.10
C LEU A 262 3.04 -10.00 3.10
N ALA A 263 2.37 -9.82 1.97
CA ALA A 263 2.74 -8.82 0.97
C ALA A 263 2.47 -7.39 1.46
N LEU A 264 1.33 -7.14 2.08
CA LEU A 264 0.90 -5.81 2.49
C LEU A 264 1.45 -5.43 3.88
N GLU A 265 2.10 -4.26 3.98
CA GLU A 265 2.64 -3.73 5.24
C GLU A 265 1.57 -3.53 6.30
N VAL A 266 0.35 -3.14 5.88
CA VAL A 266 -0.77 -2.96 6.81
C VAL A 266 -1.21 -4.28 7.44
N HIS A 267 -1.18 -5.39 6.71
CA HIS A 267 -1.49 -6.71 7.28
C HIS A 267 -0.42 -7.14 8.31
N ARG A 268 0.85 -6.84 8.04
CA ARG A 268 1.93 -7.03 9.03
C ARG A 268 1.70 -6.18 10.28
N ALA A 269 1.32 -4.90 10.12
CA ALA A 269 0.99 -4.01 11.22
C ALA A 269 -0.21 -4.52 12.05
N LEU A 270 -1.27 -5.02 11.41
CA LEU A 270 -2.46 -5.57 12.07
C LEU A 270 -2.17 -6.86 12.85
N CYS A 271 -1.07 -7.56 12.54
CA CYS A 271 -0.57 -8.70 13.32
C CYS A 271 0.18 -8.29 14.61
N THR A 272 0.63 -7.04 14.74
CA THR A 272 1.45 -6.58 15.90
C THR A 272 0.86 -6.95 17.27
N PRO A 273 -0.45 -6.80 17.52
CA PRO A 273 -1.06 -7.10 18.81
C PRO A 273 -0.88 -8.53 19.29
N LEU A 274 -0.65 -9.49 18.39
CA LEU A 274 -0.43 -10.89 18.74
C LEU A 274 0.82 -11.08 19.63
N ALA A 275 1.77 -10.15 19.60
CA ALA A 275 2.91 -10.16 20.52
C ALA A 275 2.60 -9.61 21.92
N TRP A 276 1.44 -8.97 22.08
CA TRP A 276 1.03 -8.32 23.32
C TRP A 276 -0.08 -9.07 24.05
N LEU A 277 -0.69 -10.05 23.38
CA LEU A 277 -1.62 -10.97 24.03
C LEU A 277 -0.88 -11.80 25.08
N PRO A 278 -1.53 -12.16 26.19
CA PRO A 278 -0.91 -12.97 27.23
C PRO A 278 -0.33 -14.27 26.67
N GLU A 279 0.88 -14.63 27.13
CA GLU A 279 1.47 -15.93 26.80
C GLU A 279 0.53 -17.06 27.22
N ARG A 280 0.30 -17.99 26.31
CA ARG A 280 -0.61 -19.11 26.53
C ARG A 280 0.21 -20.36 26.83
N ASP A 281 0.07 -20.86 28.05
CA ASP A 281 0.53 -22.20 28.37
C ASP A 281 -0.41 -23.25 27.77
N ARG A 282 -0.03 -24.54 27.81
CA ARG A 282 -0.89 -25.65 27.33
C ARG A 282 -2.25 -25.76 28.05
N LYS A 283 -2.45 -25.04 29.16
CA LYS A 283 -3.70 -25.04 29.95
C LYS A 283 -4.61 -23.86 29.61
N SER A 284 -4.07 -22.84 28.95
CA SER A 284 -4.80 -21.65 28.51
C SER A 284 -5.78 -22.02 27.39
N LYS A 285 -6.94 -21.35 27.35
CA LYS A 285 -7.87 -21.53 26.23
C LYS A 285 -7.21 -21.01 24.94
N PRO A 286 -7.43 -21.62 23.76
CA PRO A 286 -6.90 -21.10 22.51
C PRO A 286 -7.56 -19.76 22.12
N MET A 287 -6.91 -19.01 21.24
CA MET A 287 -7.33 -17.67 20.83
C MET A 287 -8.57 -17.68 19.97
N ARG A 288 -9.34 -16.60 20.04
CA ARG A 288 -10.39 -16.28 19.08
C ARG A 288 -10.09 -14.94 18.42
N LEU A 289 -10.02 -14.97 17.09
CA LEU A 289 -9.68 -13.81 16.28
C LEU A 289 -10.87 -13.47 15.36
N CYS A 290 -11.12 -12.19 15.14
CA CYS A 290 -12.11 -11.74 14.16
C CYS A 290 -11.52 -10.64 13.27
N ILE A 291 -11.68 -10.80 11.96
CA ILE A 291 -11.23 -9.84 10.95
C ILE A 291 -12.46 -9.28 10.23
N LEU A 292 -12.76 -8.00 10.47
CA LEU A 292 -13.78 -7.25 9.76
C LEU A 292 -13.15 -6.60 8.52
N GLY A 293 -13.69 -6.90 7.34
CA GLY A 293 -13.05 -6.55 6.07
C GLY A 293 -12.03 -7.61 5.66
N ALA A 294 -12.45 -8.87 5.58
CA ALA A 294 -11.54 -9.98 5.29
C ALA A 294 -10.97 -9.96 3.86
N GLY A 295 -11.61 -9.23 2.92
CA GLY A 295 -11.13 -9.14 1.54
C GLY A 295 -11.03 -10.52 0.89
N ALA A 296 -9.95 -10.75 0.15
CA ALA A 296 -9.66 -12.07 -0.42
C ALA A 296 -9.14 -13.10 0.61
N CYS A 297 -9.31 -12.84 1.91
CA CYS A 297 -8.87 -13.66 3.04
C CYS A 297 -7.36 -13.88 3.10
N THR A 298 -6.54 -12.92 2.64
CA THR A 298 -5.08 -13.04 2.71
C THR A 298 -4.58 -13.10 4.16
N LEU A 299 -4.97 -12.13 4.98
CA LEU A 299 -4.65 -12.08 6.41
C LEU A 299 -5.26 -13.25 7.20
N PRO A 300 -6.56 -13.59 7.06
CA PRO A 300 -7.10 -14.77 7.74
C PRO A 300 -6.35 -16.08 7.43
N LEU A 301 -6.09 -16.37 6.15
CA LEU A 301 -5.41 -17.60 5.78
C LEU A 301 -3.93 -17.61 6.21
N PHE A 302 -3.27 -16.45 6.24
CA PHE A 302 -1.94 -16.31 6.83
C PHE A 302 -1.95 -16.70 8.32
N LEU A 303 -2.89 -16.15 9.11
CA LEU A 303 -3.02 -16.49 10.53
C LEU A 303 -3.35 -17.97 10.74
N LEU A 304 -4.24 -18.53 9.92
CA LEU A 304 -4.63 -19.93 9.99
C LEU A 304 -3.44 -20.89 9.80
N GLU A 305 -2.51 -20.54 8.90
CA GLU A 305 -1.31 -21.32 8.59
C GLU A 305 -0.30 -21.31 9.76
N HIS A 306 -0.24 -20.22 10.53
CA HIS A 306 0.83 -19.99 11.50
C HIS A 306 0.46 -20.32 12.94
N PHE A 307 -0.83 -20.50 13.23
CA PHE A 307 -1.28 -20.91 14.56
C PHE A 307 -1.80 -22.33 14.52
N SER A 308 -1.40 -23.14 15.49
CA SER A 308 -1.92 -24.51 15.65
C SER A 308 -3.35 -24.51 16.23
N PRO A 309 -4.09 -25.62 16.16
CA PRO A 309 -5.38 -25.76 16.83
C PRO A 309 -5.33 -25.60 18.37
N HIS A 310 -4.14 -25.68 18.97
CA HIS A 310 -3.94 -25.42 20.40
C HIS A 310 -3.80 -23.92 20.71
N GLU A 311 -3.40 -23.12 19.73
CA GLU A 311 -3.18 -21.68 19.89
C GLU A 311 -4.34 -20.85 19.38
N LEU A 312 -5.05 -21.33 18.35
CA LEU A 312 -6.19 -20.66 17.71
C LEU A 312 -7.38 -21.61 17.66
N GLU A 313 -8.45 -21.25 18.38
CA GLU A 313 -9.71 -21.98 18.41
C GLU A 313 -10.55 -21.63 17.17
N ARG A 314 -10.64 -20.34 16.86
CA ARG A 314 -11.56 -19.83 15.84
C ARG A 314 -11.07 -18.53 15.24
N LEU A 315 -11.24 -18.42 13.93
CA LEU A 315 -10.93 -17.26 13.12
C LEU A 315 -12.15 -16.88 12.28
N ASP A 316 -12.82 -15.81 12.68
CA ASP A 316 -13.99 -15.29 11.99
C ASP A 316 -13.57 -14.22 10.95
N ALA A 317 -13.74 -14.53 9.67
CA ALA A 317 -13.50 -13.63 8.55
C ALA A 317 -14.83 -13.04 8.07
N VAL A 318 -15.01 -11.73 8.21
CA VAL A 318 -16.27 -11.04 7.91
C VAL A 318 -16.09 -10.15 6.69
N GLU A 319 -16.85 -10.43 5.63
CA GLU A 319 -16.79 -9.71 4.35
C GLU A 319 -18.21 -9.59 3.77
N PRO A 320 -18.80 -8.38 3.69
CA PRO A 320 -20.18 -8.20 3.25
C PRO A 320 -20.40 -8.49 1.76
N SER A 321 -19.37 -8.40 0.92
CA SER A 321 -19.52 -8.56 -0.52
C SER A 321 -19.51 -10.03 -0.93
N HIS A 322 -20.66 -10.52 -1.41
CA HIS A 322 -20.76 -11.82 -2.08
C HIS A 322 -19.70 -12.00 -3.17
N ARG A 323 -19.45 -10.95 -3.95
CA ARG A 323 -18.46 -10.97 -5.04
C ARG A 323 -17.05 -11.17 -4.49
N VAL A 324 -16.65 -10.42 -3.46
CA VAL A 324 -15.31 -10.56 -2.85
C VAL A 324 -15.15 -11.96 -2.25
N ASN A 325 -16.18 -12.48 -1.56
CA ASN A 325 -16.17 -13.85 -1.04
C ASN A 325 -16.04 -14.89 -2.16
N ALA A 326 -16.72 -14.70 -3.30
CA ALA A 326 -16.61 -15.59 -4.46
C ALA A 326 -15.20 -15.54 -5.08
N ILE A 327 -14.59 -14.36 -5.18
CA ILE A 327 -13.20 -14.18 -5.61
C ILE A 327 -12.24 -14.89 -4.65
N ALA A 328 -12.39 -14.70 -3.34
CA ALA A 328 -11.56 -15.33 -2.33
C ALA A 328 -11.60 -16.87 -2.44
N LYS A 329 -12.82 -17.42 -2.59
CA LYS A 329 -13.09 -18.85 -2.77
C LYS A 329 -12.50 -19.42 -4.03
N ARG A 330 -12.59 -18.70 -5.15
CA ARG A 330 -12.18 -19.19 -6.47
C ARG A 330 -10.69 -19.00 -6.74
N PHE A 331 -10.11 -17.89 -6.29
CA PHE A 331 -8.78 -17.47 -6.75
C PHE A 331 -7.73 -17.32 -5.65
N PHE A 332 -8.10 -17.39 -4.36
CA PHE A 332 -7.21 -17.20 -3.22
C PHE A 332 -7.23 -18.38 -2.22
N GLY A 333 -7.70 -19.54 -2.66
CA GLY A 333 -7.62 -20.79 -1.92
C GLY A 333 -8.48 -20.92 -0.67
N VAL A 334 -9.47 -20.05 -0.51
CA VAL A 334 -10.43 -20.14 0.59
C VAL A 334 -11.25 -21.42 0.53
N THR A 335 -11.64 -21.91 -0.66
CA THR A 335 -12.43 -23.15 -0.78
C THR A 335 -11.68 -24.34 -0.20
N SER A 336 -10.40 -24.47 -0.51
CA SER A 336 -9.55 -25.54 -0.01
C SER A 336 -9.27 -25.40 1.49
N ALA A 337 -9.07 -24.17 1.97
CA ALA A 337 -8.93 -23.88 3.39
C ALA A 337 -10.18 -24.26 4.22
N LEU A 338 -11.38 -23.93 3.75
CA LEU A 338 -12.64 -24.27 4.45
C LEU A 338 -12.89 -25.78 4.52
N LYS A 339 -12.39 -26.55 3.55
CA LYS A 339 -12.48 -28.02 3.57
C LYS A 339 -11.51 -28.66 4.55
N ARG A 340 -10.31 -28.08 4.70
CA ARG A 340 -9.22 -28.66 5.49
C ARG A 340 -9.22 -28.23 6.96
N ASP A 341 -9.74 -27.04 7.26
CA ASP A 341 -9.62 -26.44 8.59
C ASP A 341 -10.93 -25.79 9.05
N GLN A 342 -11.52 -26.34 10.12
CA GLN A 342 -12.80 -25.89 10.67
C GLN A 342 -12.68 -24.60 11.49
N ARG A 343 -11.47 -24.14 11.80
CA ARG A 343 -11.24 -22.92 12.59
C ARG A 343 -11.59 -21.66 11.81
N LEU A 344 -11.48 -21.70 10.47
CA LEU A 344 -11.85 -20.60 9.60
C LEU A 344 -13.36 -20.59 9.37
N VAL A 345 -14.02 -19.48 9.71
CA VAL A 345 -15.44 -19.27 9.46
C VAL A 345 -15.63 -17.96 8.70
N ILE A 346 -16.30 -18.03 7.54
CA ILE A 346 -16.58 -16.85 6.72
C ILE A 346 -18.02 -16.40 6.92
N HIS A 347 -18.18 -15.09 7.16
CA HIS A 347 -19.48 -14.44 7.35
C HIS A 347 -19.71 -13.40 6.27
N GLU A 348 -20.71 -13.64 5.44
CA GLU A 348 -21.17 -12.67 4.44
C GLU A 348 -22.12 -11.66 5.10
N LYS A 349 -21.55 -10.74 5.88
CA LYS A 349 -22.27 -9.73 6.67
C LYS A 349 -21.47 -8.44 6.75
N THR A 350 -22.15 -7.33 7.00
CA THR A 350 -21.47 -6.11 7.43
C THR A 350 -20.90 -6.32 8.83
N GLY A 351 -19.81 -5.63 9.16
CA GLY A 351 -19.19 -5.74 10.48
C GLY A 351 -20.16 -5.32 11.61
N GLU A 352 -20.98 -4.31 11.35
CA GLU A 352 -22.01 -3.81 12.27
C GLU A 352 -23.03 -4.91 12.60
N ASN A 353 -23.59 -5.55 11.58
CA ASN A 353 -24.58 -6.62 11.76
C ASN A 353 -23.94 -7.83 12.44
N TYR A 354 -22.72 -8.19 12.03
CA TYR A 354 -21.99 -9.29 12.65
C TYR A 354 -21.76 -9.07 14.15
N LEU A 355 -21.28 -7.88 14.55
CA LEU A 355 -21.05 -7.54 15.96
C LEU A 355 -22.35 -7.42 16.77
N ALA A 356 -23.44 -6.95 16.16
CA ALA A 356 -24.73 -6.84 16.81
C ALA A 356 -25.30 -8.22 17.22
N GLU A 357 -24.99 -9.27 16.45
CA GLU A 357 -25.42 -10.64 16.73
C GLU A 357 -24.53 -11.38 17.75
N GLN A 358 -23.35 -10.85 18.05
CA GLN A 358 -22.45 -11.50 19.01
C GLN A 358 -22.99 -11.36 20.43
N LYS A 359 -23.19 -12.51 21.08
CA LYS A 359 -23.58 -12.59 22.48
C LYS A 359 -22.47 -12.03 23.38
N GLU A 360 -22.88 -11.46 24.50
CA GLU A 360 -21.97 -11.19 25.61
C GLU A 360 -21.34 -12.52 26.06
N GLY A 361 -20.03 -12.67 25.87
CA GLY A 361 -19.31 -13.94 26.06
C GLY A 361 -18.79 -14.62 24.78
N ALA A 362 -19.12 -14.11 23.58
CA ALA A 362 -18.41 -14.46 22.34
C ALA A 362 -17.05 -13.72 22.29
N ALA A 363 -16.16 -14.02 23.24
CA ALA A 363 -15.02 -13.18 23.55
C ALA A 363 -13.87 -13.37 22.55
N PHE A 364 -13.48 -12.29 21.88
CA PHE A 364 -12.33 -12.22 20.99
C PHE A 364 -11.10 -11.70 21.73
N ASP A 365 -9.94 -12.27 21.42
CA ASP A 365 -8.65 -11.78 21.89
C ASP A 365 -8.15 -10.62 21.02
N LEU A 366 -8.43 -10.71 19.72
CA LEU A 366 -8.13 -9.68 18.75
C LEU A 366 -9.30 -9.51 17.79
N LEU A 367 -9.78 -8.28 17.70
CA LEU A 367 -10.70 -7.83 16.66
C LEU A 367 -9.95 -6.88 15.74
N VAL A 368 -9.91 -7.18 14.45
CA VAL A 368 -9.27 -6.37 13.41
C VAL A 368 -10.34 -5.66 12.61
N LEU A 369 -10.16 -4.37 12.39
CA LEU A 369 -10.98 -3.53 11.52
C LEU A 369 -10.14 -3.07 10.34
N ASP A 370 -10.27 -3.76 9.20
CA ASP A 370 -9.58 -3.50 7.93
C ASP A 370 -10.58 -3.30 6.79
N VAL A 371 -11.48 -2.32 6.97
CA VAL A 371 -12.57 -2.04 6.02
C VAL A 371 -12.29 -0.74 5.26
N GLU A 372 -12.22 -0.83 3.94
CA GLU A 372 -12.04 0.30 3.02
C GLU A 372 -13.19 0.31 2.01
N THR A 373 -13.92 1.43 1.91
CA THR A 373 -15.14 1.54 1.10
C THR A 373 -14.95 2.23 -0.25
N GLY A 374 -13.73 2.60 -0.63
CA GLY A 374 -13.41 3.36 -1.84
C GLY A 374 -13.77 4.85 -1.77
N GLU A 375 -14.71 5.22 -0.88
CA GLU A 375 -15.20 6.57 -0.70
C GLU A 375 -14.65 7.23 0.56
N SER A 376 -14.30 8.52 0.44
CA SER A 376 -13.85 9.35 1.56
C SER A 376 -15.04 10.12 2.14
N CYS A 377 -15.28 9.98 3.45
CA CYS A 377 -16.28 10.76 4.18
C CYS A 377 -15.56 11.64 5.20
N ALA A 378 -15.71 12.96 5.06
CA ALA A 378 -15.00 13.95 5.90
C ALA A 378 -13.47 13.76 5.94
N GLY A 379 -12.87 13.29 4.84
CA GLY A 379 -11.44 13.04 4.73
C GLY A 379 -10.98 11.70 5.33
N VAL A 380 -11.90 10.82 5.72
CA VAL A 380 -11.63 9.46 6.21
C VAL A 380 -12.07 8.45 5.15
N ARG A 381 -11.12 7.65 4.65
CA ARG A 381 -11.35 6.59 3.66
C ARG A 381 -11.52 5.22 4.31
N ALA A 382 -10.79 4.96 5.39
CA ALA A 382 -10.93 3.76 6.21
C ALA A 382 -10.76 4.12 7.69
N PRO A 383 -11.54 3.53 8.61
CA PRO A 383 -12.75 2.74 8.33
C PRO A 383 -13.95 3.62 7.96
N PRO A 384 -15.08 3.04 7.49
CA PRO A 384 -16.32 3.78 7.25
C PRO A 384 -16.81 4.52 8.49
N SER A 385 -17.46 5.67 8.31
CA SER A 385 -17.91 6.52 9.42
C SER A 385 -18.82 5.77 10.40
N ALA A 386 -19.67 4.84 9.94
CA ALA A 386 -20.54 4.02 10.78
C ALA A 386 -19.75 3.17 11.80
N MET A 387 -18.55 2.70 11.41
CA MET A 387 -17.66 1.91 12.27
C MET A 387 -16.81 2.76 13.23
N LEU A 388 -16.92 4.09 13.15
CA LEU A 388 -16.36 5.03 14.12
C LEU A 388 -17.40 5.59 15.08
N GLU A 389 -18.67 5.27 14.91
CA GLU A 389 -19.73 5.72 15.81
C GLU A 389 -19.69 4.96 17.13
N ALA A 390 -20.12 5.64 18.20
CA ALA A 390 -20.02 5.13 19.57
C ALA A 390 -20.69 3.76 19.74
N ASN A 391 -21.86 3.55 19.11
CA ASN A 391 -22.57 2.28 19.18
C ASN A 391 -21.75 1.10 18.64
N PHE A 392 -21.07 1.28 17.50
CA PHE A 392 -20.21 0.25 16.94
C PHE A 392 -18.99 0.01 17.82
N LEU A 393 -18.29 1.08 18.22
CA LEU A 393 -17.11 0.97 19.07
C LEU A 393 -17.42 0.32 20.42
N SER A 394 -18.57 0.62 21.02
CA SER A 394 -19.04 -0.03 22.24
C SER A 394 -19.38 -1.51 22.02
N ALA A 395 -19.98 -1.87 20.89
CA ALA A 395 -20.21 -3.27 20.55
C ALA A 395 -18.90 -4.03 20.35
N ALA A 396 -17.92 -3.44 19.65
CA ALA A 396 -16.58 -3.97 19.47
C ALA A 396 -15.86 -4.17 20.82
N LYS A 397 -15.92 -3.17 21.71
CA LYS A 397 -15.35 -3.25 23.05
C LYS A 397 -15.99 -4.37 23.88
N ARG A 398 -17.31 -4.50 23.85
CA ARG A 398 -18.08 -5.52 24.59
C ARG A 398 -17.71 -6.95 24.22
N VAL A 399 -17.34 -7.21 22.95
CA VAL A 399 -17.01 -8.56 22.49
C VAL A 399 -15.53 -8.93 22.72
N LEU A 400 -14.69 -8.01 23.19
CA LEU A 400 -13.29 -8.31 23.52
C LEU A 400 -13.18 -8.92 24.92
N VAL A 401 -12.25 -9.85 25.11
CA VAL A 401 -11.79 -10.25 26.46
C VAL A 401 -11.16 -9.05 27.17
N PRO A 402 -11.03 -9.03 28.51
CA PRO A 402 -10.43 -7.90 29.23
C PRO A 402 -9.03 -7.50 28.73
N SER A 403 -8.18 -8.48 28.40
CA SER A 403 -6.86 -8.27 27.78
C SER A 403 -6.89 -8.15 26.25
N GLY A 404 -8.08 -8.02 25.67
CA GLY A 404 -8.30 -8.05 24.24
C GLY A 404 -7.99 -6.71 23.58
N ILE A 405 -7.71 -6.74 22.29
CA ILE A 405 -7.26 -5.58 21.52
C ILE A 405 -8.14 -5.39 20.29
N LEU A 406 -8.57 -4.15 20.06
CA LEU A 406 -9.15 -3.72 18.79
C LEU A 406 -8.03 -3.09 17.95
N ALA A 407 -7.65 -3.74 16.85
CA ALA A 407 -6.72 -3.20 15.87
C ALA A 407 -7.49 -2.54 14.73
N VAL A 408 -7.19 -1.28 14.40
CA VAL A 408 -7.91 -0.50 13.39
C VAL A 408 -6.94 0.06 12.37
N ASN A 409 -7.15 -0.28 11.09
CA ASN A 409 -6.50 0.39 9.98
C ASN A 409 -7.24 1.70 9.66
N VAL A 410 -6.51 2.82 9.70
CA VAL A 410 -7.04 4.16 9.46
C VAL A 410 -6.34 4.79 8.27
N ILE A 411 -7.11 5.18 7.26
CA ILE A 411 -6.63 5.89 6.07
C ILE A 411 -7.36 7.23 6.00
N THR A 412 -6.59 8.33 6.05
CA THR A 412 -7.12 9.70 6.06
C THR A 412 -6.39 10.58 5.06
N GLU A 413 -7.07 11.61 4.59
CA GLU A 413 -6.55 12.56 3.59
C GLU A 413 -5.82 13.74 4.23
N SER A 414 -5.95 13.91 5.56
CA SER A 414 -5.34 15.00 6.31
C SER A 414 -5.18 14.68 7.80
N ASP A 415 -4.25 15.35 8.47
CA ASP A 415 -4.07 15.27 9.92
C ASP A 415 -5.32 15.71 10.70
N ALA A 416 -6.12 16.63 10.14
CA ALA A 416 -7.38 17.06 10.74
C ALA A 416 -8.41 15.93 10.75
N ALA A 417 -8.50 15.15 9.67
CA ALA A 417 -9.37 13.97 9.62
C ALA A 417 -8.88 12.88 10.58
N LEU A 418 -7.56 12.67 10.68
CA LEU A 418 -6.98 11.75 11.66
C LEU A 418 -7.32 12.15 13.11
N ALA A 419 -7.21 13.44 13.44
CA ALA A 419 -7.60 13.94 14.76
C ALA A 419 -9.09 13.71 15.08
N GLN A 420 -9.98 13.78 14.07
CA GLN A 420 -11.39 13.44 14.25
C GLN A 420 -11.60 11.95 14.52
N VAL A 421 -10.85 11.07 13.84
CA VAL A 421 -10.87 9.62 14.12
C VAL A 421 -10.42 9.37 15.55
N GLU A 422 -9.29 9.94 15.97
CA GLU A 422 -8.78 9.82 17.35
C GLU A 422 -9.82 10.28 18.38
N ALA A 423 -10.50 11.40 18.13
CA ALA A 423 -11.56 11.90 19.01
C ALA A 423 -12.75 10.93 19.11
N LYS A 424 -13.14 10.28 18.01
CA LYS A 424 -14.22 9.27 18.00
C LYS A 424 -13.81 8.01 18.76
N LEU A 425 -12.62 7.47 18.49
CA LEU A 425 -12.07 6.30 19.21
C LEU A 425 -11.98 6.57 20.72
N GLY A 426 -11.55 7.78 21.10
CA GLY A 426 -11.40 8.24 22.47
C GLY A 426 -12.69 8.35 23.28
N ARG A 427 -13.87 8.22 22.66
CA ARG A 427 -15.17 8.17 23.35
C ARG A 427 -15.42 6.84 24.04
N VAL A 428 -14.79 5.76 23.57
CA VAL A 428 -15.03 4.38 24.06
C VAL A 428 -13.76 3.74 24.62
N PHE A 429 -12.62 3.98 23.96
CA PHE A 429 -11.32 3.46 24.39
C PHE A 429 -10.50 4.58 25.06
N SER A 430 -9.85 4.22 26.16
CA SER A 430 -9.07 5.15 26.99
C SER A 430 -7.63 5.29 26.51
N ARG A 431 -7.02 4.17 26.10
CA ARG A 431 -5.59 4.07 25.78
C ARG A 431 -5.32 3.00 24.73
N GLY A 432 -4.13 3.07 24.16
CA GLY A 432 -3.63 2.14 23.17
C GLY A 432 -2.29 2.55 22.60
N LEU A 433 -1.89 1.90 21.52
CA LEU A 433 -0.71 2.25 20.75
C LEU A 433 -1.11 2.70 19.34
N ARG A 434 -0.25 3.50 18.71
CA ARG A 434 -0.42 3.98 17.34
C ARG A 434 0.84 3.70 16.54
N LEU A 435 0.70 3.06 15.38
CA LEU A 435 1.78 2.86 14.42
C LEU A 435 1.51 3.67 13.16
N SER A 436 2.41 4.59 12.82
CA SER A 436 2.29 5.43 11.62
C SER A 436 3.03 4.79 10.44
N LEU A 437 2.28 4.31 9.45
CA LEU A 437 2.79 3.78 8.18
C LEU A 437 2.85 4.91 7.13
N PRO A 438 3.55 4.73 5.99
CA PRO A 438 3.64 5.77 4.96
C PRO A 438 2.29 6.22 4.39
N ALA A 439 1.32 5.31 4.26
CA ALA A 439 0.00 5.58 3.68
C ALA A 439 -1.16 5.52 4.70
N ASN A 440 -0.95 4.87 5.85
CA ASN A 440 -2.02 4.52 6.79
C ASN A 440 -1.55 4.77 8.24
N THR A 441 -2.47 4.83 9.18
CA THR A 441 -2.17 4.75 10.62
C THR A 441 -2.90 3.56 11.21
N THR A 442 -2.20 2.71 11.96
CA THR A 442 -2.83 1.61 12.69
C THR A 442 -2.98 1.98 14.17
N PHE A 443 -4.20 1.85 14.71
CA PHE A 443 -4.47 1.99 16.13
C PHE A 443 -4.64 0.62 16.78
N PHE A 444 -4.11 0.46 17.99
CA PHE A 444 -4.25 -0.74 18.78
C PHE A 444 -4.85 -0.36 20.13
N LEU A 445 -6.17 -0.52 20.26
CA LEU A 445 -6.95 -0.03 21.38
C LEU A 445 -7.13 -1.15 22.40
N PHE A 446 -6.69 -0.93 23.64
CA PHE A 446 -6.73 -1.94 24.69
C PHE A 446 -8.09 -1.93 25.37
N ASN A 447 -8.68 -3.12 25.59
CA ASN A 447 -9.97 -3.24 26.27
C ASN A 447 -9.88 -2.98 27.79
N GLU A 448 -8.70 -3.17 28.38
CA GLU A 448 -8.45 -2.99 29.81
C GLU A 448 -8.96 -1.64 30.32
N GLU A 449 -9.75 -1.69 31.40
CA GLU A 449 -10.12 -0.52 32.15
C GLU A 449 -8.89 -0.01 32.92
N CYS A 450 -8.60 1.27 32.80
CA CYS A 450 -7.47 1.88 33.46
C CYS A 450 -7.97 2.65 34.68
N ASP A 451 -7.69 2.15 35.87
CA ASP A 451 -8.04 2.81 37.14
C ASP A 451 -7.25 4.11 37.36
N ASN A 452 -6.11 4.29 36.67
CA ASN A 452 -5.21 5.42 36.86
C ASN A 452 -4.70 5.97 35.51
N SER A 453 -5.23 7.12 35.09
CA SER A 453 -4.99 7.74 33.78
C SER A 453 -3.54 8.17 33.51
N ASP A 454 -2.67 8.12 34.53
CA ASP A 454 -1.30 8.64 34.49
C ASP A 454 -0.24 7.56 34.21
N THR A 455 -0.61 6.27 34.14
CA THR A 455 0.35 5.23 33.75
C THR A 455 0.59 5.28 32.25
N LEU A 456 1.64 6.00 31.85
CA LEU A 456 2.16 6.02 30.49
C LEU A 456 2.49 4.59 30.02
N LEU A 457 2.02 4.22 28.83
CA LEU A 457 2.39 2.96 28.20
C LEU A 457 3.88 2.98 27.85
N ASP A 458 4.62 1.98 28.31
CA ASP A 458 6.03 1.79 27.96
C ASP A 458 6.14 1.25 26.52
N VAL A 459 6.22 2.17 25.56
CA VAL A 459 6.34 1.85 24.13
C VAL A 459 7.59 1.00 23.84
N ASP A 460 8.67 1.16 24.61
CA ASP A 460 9.90 0.38 24.45
C ASP A 460 9.71 -1.06 24.94
N GLN A 461 8.93 -1.27 26.00
CA GLN A 461 8.51 -2.61 26.41
C GLN A 461 7.70 -3.31 25.31
N TYR A 462 6.67 -2.65 24.77
CA TYR A 462 5.86 -3.23 23.69
C TYR A 462 6.68 -3.51 22.43
N SER A 463 7.64 -2.63 22.10
CA SER A 463 8.58 -2.84 21.00
C SER A 463 9.51 -4.03 21.25
N ARG A 464 9.98 -4.23 22.49
CA ARG A 464 10.77 -5.42 22.88
C ARG A 464 9.94 -6.71 22.77
N MET A 465 8.68 -6.69 23.18
CA MET A 465 7.79 -7.85 23.04
C MET A 465 7.62 -8.25 21.57
N VAL A 466 7.43 -7.28 20.66
CA VAL A 466 7.36 -7.55 19.22
C VAL A 466 8.67 -8.16 18.70
N ARG A 467 9.82 -7.67 19.16
CA ARG A 467 11.14 -8.20 18.76
C ARG A 467 11.45 -9.57 19.37
N ALA A 468 10.84 -9.92 20.49
CA ALA A 468 11.01 -11.22 21.15
C ALA A 468 10.04 -12.30 20.64
N CYS A 469 8.93 -11.91 19.99
CA CYS A 469 7.94 -12.85 19.48
C CYS A 469 8.43 -13.57 18.21
N SER A 470 8.47 -14.90 18.23
CA SER A 470 8.87 -15.72 17.08
C SER A 470 7.97 -15.48 15.86
N PHE A 471 6.66 -15.43 16.07
CA PHE A 471 5.70 -15.16 15.00
C PHE A 471 5.95 -13.81 14.32
N GLN A 472 6.25 -12.76 15.10
CA GLN A 472 6.53 -11.43 14.55
C GLN A 472 7.88 -11.36 13.81
N THR A 473 8.88 -12.10 14.28
CA THR A 473 10.24 -12.06 13.69
C THR A 473 10.35 -12.94 12.47
N GLN A 474 9.75 -14.13 12.49
CA GLN A 474 9.89 -15.15 11.44
C GLN A 474 8.87 -15.00 10.32
N HIS A 475 7.65 -14.55 10.63
CA HIS A 475 6.52 -14.59 9.67
C HIS A 475 5.95 -13.21 9.35
N ALA A 476 5.42 -12.49 10.36
CA ALA A 476 4.80 -11.19 10.13
C ALA A 476 5.83 -10.08 9.80
N GLN A 477 7.11 -10.28 10.16
CA GLN A 477 8.22 -9.35 9.94
C GLN A 477 7.98 -7.92 10.48
N THR A 478 7.19 -7.79 11.53
CA THR A 478 6.84 -6.52 12.16
C THR A 478 8.03 -5.74 12.75
N PRO A 479 9.11 -6.37 13.27
CA PRO A 479 10.30 -5.63 13.69
C PRO A 479 10.94 -4.79 12.58
N ALA A 480 10.86 -5.23 11.33
CA ALA A 480 11.32 -4.45 10.18
C ALA A 480 10.46 -3.19 9.98
N LEU A 481 9.14 -3.29 10.20
CA LEU A 481 8.25 -2.13 10.22
C LEU A 481 8.63 -1.15 11.33
N LEU A 482 8.84 -1.63 12.56
CA LEU A 482 9.21 -0.78 13.70
C LEU A 482 10.59 -0.12 13.54
N GLY A 483 11.44 -0.63 12.64
CA GLY A 483 12.71 0.01 12.29
C GLY A 483 12.56 1.25 11.41
N ARG A 484 11.45 1.38 10.69
CA ARG A 484 11.19 2.48 9.72
C ARG A 484 9.95 3.32 10.03
N CYS A 485 9.03 2.79 10.83
CA CYS A 485 7.78 3.40 11.23
C CYS A 485 7.76 3.67 12.73
N GLN A 486 7.07 4.73 13.13
CA GLN A 486 7.04 5.15 14.52
C GLN A 486 5.85 4.52 15.25
N LEU A 487 6.14 3.74 16.29
CA LEU A 487 5.17 3.30 17.30
C LEU A 487 5.12 4.36 18.42
N THR A 488 3.94 4.80 18.80
CA THR A 488 3.72 5.80 19.87
C THR A 488 2.59 5.38 20.79
N ALA A 489 2.63 5.87 22.03
CA ALA A 489 1.49 5.75 22.93
C ALA A 489 0.34 6.64 22.45
N TRP A 490 -0.87 6.12 22.49
CA TRP A 490 -2.11 6.86 22.23
C TRP A 490 -2.97 6.85 23.49
N VAL A 491 -3.44 8.03 23.89
CA VAL A 491 -4.30 8.23 25.06
C VAL A 491 -5.41 9.18 24.67
N SER A 492 -6.65 8.84 25.03
CA SER A 492 -7.82 9.66 24.73
C SER A 492 -7.71 11.05 25.37
N ASN A 493 -8.10 12.07 24.62
CA ASN A 493 -8.12 13.47 25.09
C ASN A 493 -9.07 13.69 26.28
N SER A 494 -10.08 12.83 26.48
CA SER A 494 -10.98 12.90 27.65
C SER A 494 -10.26 12.66 28.99
N LEU A 495 -9.10 12.00 28.96
CA LEU A 495 -8.25 11.76 30.14
C LEU A 495 -7.26 12.90 30.40
N ARG A 496 -6.81 13.62 29.36
CA ARG A 496 -5.94 14.82 29.51
C ARG A 496 -6.63 15.95 30.26
N CYS A 497 -7.97 16.04 30.21
CA CYS A 497 -8.73 17.04 30.97
C CYS A 497 -8.90 16.70 32.45
N LYS A 498 -8.83 15.41 32.85
CA LYS A 498 -8.98 15.00 34.26
C LYS A 498 -7.70 15.24 35.07
N SER A 499 -6.52 15.06 34.49
CA SER A 499 -5.25 15.34 35.16
C SER A 499 -5.04 16.84 35.43
N ASN A 500 -5.46 17.72 34.51
CA ASN A 500 -5.38 19.18 34.72
C ASN A 500 -6.39 19.71 35.75
N ALA A 501 -7.51 19.01 36.01
CA ALA A 501 -8.50 19.43 37.01
C ALA A 501 -8.07 19.11 38.45
N GLN A 502 -7.24 18.09 38.68
CA GLN A 502 -6.73 17.76 40.02
C GLN A 502 -5.55 18.64 40.48
N VAL A 503 -4.82 19.26 39.56
CA VAL A 503 -3.70 20.17 39.89
C VAL A 503 -4.16 21.53 40.40
N PHE A 504 -5.38 21.98 40.04
CA PHE A 504 -5.89 23.30 40.42
C PHE A 504 -6.62 23.39 41.78
N SER A 505 -6.84 22.28 42.50
CA SER A 505 -7.54 22.32 43.80
C SER A 505 -6.64 22.30 45.05
N LYS A 506 -5.30 22.23 44.90
CA LYS A 506 -4.36 22.07 46.03
C LYS A 506 -3.37 23.22 46.28
N ARG A 507 -3.57 24.40 45.68
CA ARG A 507 -2.79 25.59 46.02
C ARG A 507 -3.70 26.79 46.13
N TYR A 508 -4.20 27.10 47.32
CA TYR A 508 -4.40 28.46 47.84
C TYR A 508 -4.89 28.39 49.29
N THR A 509 -4.01 28.02 50.23
CA THR A 509 -4.08 28.51 51.60
C THR A 509 -2.69 28.37 52.20
N LEU A 510 -1.92 29.47 52.23
CA LEU A 510 -0.91 29.80 53.23
C LEU A 510 -0.03 30.95 52.71
N LEU A 511 -0.18 32.09 53.39
CA LEU A 511 0.85 33.04 53.82
C LEU A 511 0.49 34.50 53.54
N CYS A 512 -0.15 35.11 54.54
CA CYS A 512 0.08 36.50 54.93
C CYS A 512 -0.09 36.58 56.46
N ALA A 513 1.02 36.57 57.21
CA ALA A 513 1.14 37.16 58.54
C ALA A 513 2.62 37.20 58.98
N CYS A 514 3.10 38.43 59.15
CA CYS A 514 4.29 38.91 59.88
C CYS A 514 5.68 38.48 59.42
#